data_AF-A0A2J2H7W0-F1
#
_entry.id   AF-A0A2J2H7W0-F1
#
_cell.length_a   1.000
_cell.length_b   1.000
_cell.length_c   1.000
_cell.angle_alpha   90.00
_cell.angle_beta   90.00
_cell.angle_gamma   90.00
#
_symmetry.space_group_name_H-M   'P 1'
#
loop_
_entity.id
_entity.type
_entity.pdbx_description
1 polymer ?
#
loop_
_entity_poly.entity_id
_entity_poly.type
_entity_poly.pdbx_seq_one_letter_code
_entity_poly.pdbx_strand_id
1 'polypeptide(L)'
;MSSLLDKVKPMSIGQERLINALKDSRNEIVGVFGPTGTGKSLISCTYGISSVLAGVYKRFIIARPVVDVSTGKPLTPEELGDLYYRIASAYLEDILEGLMDREEIMKLLQGGKVIVTDVSYLRGRTFDDALIFLDDAQSTQPENAAEILMRIGRNSRLIIAGDPVLQRPLGVEKDGATLLREVLLNEEDAVVVDLGLKDIVRPGAKRGVKVSFELRMRKRELSNTERQLLDLIRVHAPDSDVVTVIEFKQEKESLGIKGEGVPDALIVAKEGHLGRVVGKGGERIKAIEGESNLRVRTVEMNLNFKEWIRALHPVGWIGKHIIDVDFAGPELMVTVRKSAFGAFVGQKG
;
A
#
# COMPACT_ATOMS: atom_id res chain seq x y z
N MET A 1 13.09 14.05 29.49
CA MET A 1 11.71 13.73 29.10
C MET A 1 11.78 12.61 28.08
N SER A 2 10.95 11.57 28.19
CA SER A 2 10.85 10.52 27.16
C SER A 2 10.46 11.15 25.82
N SER A 3 11.09 10.72 24.72
CA SER A 3 10.72 11.22 23.39
C SER A 3 9.26 10.88 23.09
N LEU A 4 8.56 11.72 22.32
CA LEU A 4 7.20 11.44 21.87
C LEU A 4 7.12 10.11 21.10
N LEU A 5 8.17 9.79 20.34
CA LEU A 5 8.32 8.51 19.64
C LEU A 5 8.35 7.32 20.60
N ASP A 6 8.94 7.45 21.79
CA ASP A 6 9.00 6.36 22.78
C ASP A 6 7.61 6.01 23.35
N LYS A 7 6.63 6.92 23.22
CA LYS A 7 5.23 6.65 23.56
C LYS A 7 4.53 5.78 22.49
N VAL A 8 5.08 5.70 21.28
CA VAL A 8 4.53 4.89 20.17
C VAL A 8 5.24 3.54 20.13
N LYS A 9 4.59 2.50 20.64
CA LYS A 9 5.13 1.13 20.57
C LYS A 9 4.82 0.51 19.20
N PRO A 10 5.82 -0.06 18.49
CA PRO A 10 5.56 -0.79 17.27
C PRO A 10 4.71 -2.02 17.57
N MET A 11 3.68 -2.24 16.76
CA MET A 11 2.75 -3.38 16.89
C MET A 11 3.01 -4.46 15.83
N SER A 12 4.01 -4.26 14.98
CA SER A 12 4.45 -5.19 13.96
C SER A 12 5.94 -5.04 13.68
N ILE A 13 6.54 -6.07 13.06
CA ILE A 13 7.94 -6.06 12.63
C ILE A 13 8.17 -4.95 11.61
N GLY A 14 7.21 -4.68 10.70
CA GLY A 14 7.32 -3.57 9.73
C GLY A 14 7.39 -2.20 10.42
N GLN A 15 6.54 -1.96 11.43
CA GLN A 15 6.60 -0.72 12.21
C GLN A 15 7.89 -0.58 13.00
N GLU A 16 8.40 -1.68 13.56
CA GLU A 16 9.70 -1.69 14.24
C GLU A 16 10.84 -1.34 13.26
N ARG A 17 10.83 -1.92 12.06
CA ARG A 17 11.77 -1.57 10.99
C ARG A 17 11.70 -0.09 10.62
N LEU A 18 10.51 0.48 10.52
CA LEU A 18 10.32 1.91 10.27
C LEU A 18 10.95 2.76 11.38
N ILE A 19 10.66 2.44 12.65
CA ILE A 19 11.23 3.17 13.79
C ILE A 19 12.76 3.08 13.78
N ASN A 20 13.32 1.90 13.49
CA ASN A 20 14.76 1.70 13.42
C ASN A 20 15.39 2.47 12.25
N ALA A 21 14.74 2.48 11.07
CA ALA A 21 15.16 3.27 9.91
C ALA A 21 15.21 4.77 10.22
N LEU A 22 14.20 5.28 10.95
CA LEU A 22 14.15 6.67 11.39
C LEU A 22 15.18 6.97 12.49
N LYS A 23 15.51 6.02 13.36
CA LYS A 23 16.52 6.23 14.42
C LYS A 23 17.96 6.16 13.91
N ASP A 24 18.22 5.44 12.83
CA ASP A 24 19.55 5.36 12.22
C ASP A 24 19.88 6.66 11.48
N SER A 25 20.85 7.43 11.99
CA SER A 25 21.22 8.73 11.46
C SER A 25 21.91 8.68 10.09
N ARG A 26 22.27 7.50 9.60
CA ARG A 26 22.92 7.34 8.28
C ARG A 26 21.94 7.44 7.12
N ASN A 27 20.65 7.19 7.35
CA ASN A 27 19.67 7.24 6.26
C ASN A 27 19.24 8.70 6.05
N GLU A 28 19.79 9.41 5.07
CA GLU A 28 19.37 10.79 4.78
C GLU A 28 17.95 10.85 4.20
N ILE A 29 17.52 9.77 3.55
CA ILE A 29 16.18 9.62 3.00
C ILE A 29 15.53 8.35 3.54
N VAL A 30 14.29 8.47 4.04
CA VAL A 30 13.49 7.34 4.51
C VAL A 30 12.19 7.29 3.74
N GLY A 31 12.07 6.32 2.84
CA GLY A 31 10.81 5.99 2.16
C GLY A 31 10.00 4.99 2.98
N VAL A 32 8.73 5.28 3.26
CA VAL A 32 7.81 4.37 3.91
C VAL A 32 6.54 4.20 3.07
N PHE A 33 6.35 3.01 2.52
CA PHE A 33 5.27 2.75 1.58
C PHE A 33 4.37 1.64 2.07
N GLY A 34 3.06 1.81 1.97
CA GLY A 34 2.13 0.75 2.31
C GLY A 34 0.71 1.21 2.52
N PRO A 35 -0.21 0.28 2.81
CA PRO A 35 -1.63 0.56 3.00
C PRO A 35 -1.95 1.60 4.08
N THR A 36 -3.11 2.24 3.94
CA THR A 36 -3.66 3.11 4.97
C THR A 36 -3.89 2.34 6.28
N GLY A 37 -3.52 2.94 7.42
CA GLY A 37 -3.66 2.34 8.74
C GLY A 37 -2.47 1.51 9.24
N THR A 38 -1.36 1.47 8.49
CA THR A 38 -0.10 0.81 8.91
C THR A 38 0.78 1.64 9.85
N GLY A 39 0.42 2.90 10.12
CA GLY A 39 1.12 3.76 11.10
C GLY A 39 2.18 4.70 10.52
N LYS A 40 2.35 4.76 9.19
CA LYS A 40 3.33 5.61 8.48
C LYS A 40 3.37 7.04 9.03
N SER A 41 2.26 7.76 8.90
CA SER A 41 2.17 9.18 9.26
C SER A 41 2.32 9.39 10.77
N LEU A 42 1.73 8.53 11.61
CA LEU A 42 1.88 8.60 13.07
C LEU A 42 3.34 8.48 13.51
N ILE A 43 4.05 7.45 13.02
CA ILE A 43 5.43 7.18 13.41
C ILE A 43 6.35 8.29 12.88
N SER A 44 6.17 8.73 11.62
CA SER A 44 6.95 9.82 11.02
C SER A 44 6.74 11.16 11.73
N CYS A 45 5.49 11.53 12.03
CA CYS A 45 5.18 12.77 12.74
C CYS A 45 5.73 12.76 14.17
N THR A 46 5.57 11.65 14.91
CA THR A 46 6.09 11.56 16.29
C THR A 46 7.61 11.59 16.35
N TYR A 47 8.29 10.97 15.38
CA TYR A 47 9.74 11.13 15.19
C TYR A 47 10.13 12.58 14.89
N GLY A 48 9.42 13.25 13.97
CA GLY A 48 9.76 14.61 13.56
C GLY A 48 9.58 15.65 14.67
N ILE A 49 8.46 15.60 15.38
CA ILE A 49 8.22 16.43 16.56
C ILE A 49 9.29 16.18 17.63
N SER A 50 9.59 14.91 17.92
CA SER A 50 10.64 14.56 18.89
C SER A 50 12.00 15.13 18.52
N SER A 51 12.35 15.08 17.23
CA SER A 51 13.65 15.53 16.74
C SER A 51 13.81 17.06 16.85
N VAL A 52 12.74 17.81 16.60
CA VAL A 52 12.75 19.27 16.79
C VAL A 52 12.74 19.68 18.25
N LEU A 53 11.98 18.97 19.10
CA LEU A 53 11.98 19.20 20.55
C LEU A 53 13.35 18.90 21.17
N ALA A 54 14.05 17.89 20.67
CA ALA A 54 15.42 17.54 21.08
C ALA A 54 16.50 18.46 20.49
N GLY A 55 16.14 19.36 19.57
CA GLY A 55 17.09 20.27 18.91
C GLY A 55 17.97 19.62 17.84
N VAL A 56 17.64 18.40 17.40
CA VAL A 56 18.35 17.70 16.31
C VAL A 56 18.14 18.45 14.99
N TYR A 57 16.90 18.88 14.73
CA TYR A 57 16.56 19.77 13.62
C TYR A 57 15.97 21.06 14.16
N LYS A 58 16.20 22.17 13.46
CA LYS A 58 15.60 23.47 13.79
C LYS A 58 14.12 23.51 13.44
N ARG A 59 13.72 22.82 12.36
CA ARG A 59 12.33 22.80 11.86
C ARG A 59 11.91 21.43 11.38
N PHE A 60 10.62 21.14 11.52
CA PHE A 60 9.94 20.00 10.92
C PHE A 60 8.88 20.50 9.95
N ILE A 61 9.03 20.17 8.66
CA ILE A 61 8.16 20.63 7.58
C ILE A 61 7.38 19.43 7.07
N ILE A 62 6.05 19.52 7.14
CA ILE A 62 5.13 18.50 6.64
C ILE A 62 4.52 19.03 5.35
N ALA A 63 4.90 18.43 4.24
CA ALA A 63 4.30 18.65 2.94
C ALA A 63 3.17 17.62 2.75
N ARG A 64 1.92 18.06 2.86
CA ARG A 64 0.73 17.23 2.69
C ARG A 64 -0.28 17.97 1.81
N PRO A 65 -0.71 17.41 0.67
CA PRO A 65 -1.69 18.08 -0.17
C PRO A 65 -3.05 18.14 0.53
N VAL A 66 -3.69 19.30 0.48
CA VAL A 66 -5.11 19.43 0.78
C VAL A 66 -5.84 19.18 -0.53
N VAL A 67 -6.74 18.20 -0.57
CA VAL A 67 -7.42 17.79 -1.80
C VAL A 67 -8.92 18.05 -1.66
N ASP A 68 -9.51 18.70 -2.66
CA ASP A 68 -10.95 18.87 -2.75
C ASP A 68 -11.63 17.51 -2.99
N VAL A 69 -12.56 17.13 -2.12
CA VAL A 69 -13.21 15.80 -2.16
C VAL A 69 -14.12 15.65 -3.38
N SER A 70 -14.68 16.75 -3.91
CA SER A 70 -15.61 16.72 -5.04
C SER A 70 -14.90 16.67 -6.39
N THR A 71 -13.78 17.37 -6.53
CA THR A 71 -13.05 17.49 -7.80
C THR A 71 -11.76 16.65 -7.83
N GLY A 72 -11.25 16.21 -6.69
CA GLY A 72 -9.96 15.54 -6.56
C GLY A 72 -8.75 16.45 -6.81
N LYS A 73 -8.95 17.77 -6.94
CA LYS A 73 -7.87 18.73 -7.19
C LYS A 73 -7.14 19.10 -5.90
N PRO A 74 -5.79 19.16 -5.91
CA PRO A 74 -5.03 19.79 -4.84
C PRO A 74 -5.39 21.28 -4.73
N LEU A 75 -5.56 21.76 -3.51
CA LEU A 75 -5.82 23.14 -3.14
C LEU A 75 -4.55 23.74 -2.55
N THR A 76 -4.20 24.96 -2.93
CA THR A 76 -2.99 25.64 -2.43
C THR A 76 -3.30 26.66 -1.32
N PRO A 77 -2.30 27.06 -0.51
CA PRO A 77 -2.43 28.21 0.40
C PRO A 77 -2.83 29.50 -0.31
N GLU A 78 -2.50 29.66 -1.59
CA GLU A 78 -2.86 30.85 -2.38
C GLU A 78 -4.37 30.89 -2.67
N GLU A 79 -4.99 29.73 -2.86
CA GLU A 79 -6.43 29.59 -3.13
C GLU A 79 -7.28 29.68 -1.85
N LEU A 80 -6.81 29.08 -0.75
CA LEU A 80 -7.60 28.94 0.48
C LEU A 80 -7.19 29.91 1.61
N GLY A 81 -6.02 30.56 1.52
CA GLY A 81 -5.50 31.41 2.58
C GLY A 81 -5.42 30.71 3.93
N ASP A 82 -5.90 31.37 4.99
CA ASP A 82 -5.87 30.86 6.37
C ASP A 82 -6.66 29.54 6.55
N LEU A 83 -7.66 29.28 5.69
CA LEU A 83 -8.40 28.03 5.73
C LEU A 83 -7.50 26.83 5.44
N TYR A 84 -6.51 26.99 4.54
CA TYR A 84 -5.53 25.96 4.24
C TYR A 84 -4.82 25.53 5.51
N TYR A 85 -4.20 26.49 6.22
CA TYR A 85 -3.40 26.21 7.41
C TYR A 85 -4.25 25.62 8.54
N ARG A 86 -5.52 26.03 8.66
CA ARG A 86 -6.45 25.42 9.62
C ARG A 86 -6.74 23.95 9.31
N ILE A 87 -7.00 23.61 8.04
CA ILE A 87 -7.22 22.21 7.62
C ILE A 87 -5.93 21.39 7.81
N ALA A 88 -4.80 21.95 7.38
CA ALA A 88 -3.50 21.30 7.44
C ALA A 88 -3.03 21.06 8.88
N SER A 89 -3.28 22.01 9.80
CA SER A 89 -2.94 21.84 11.23
C SER A 89 -3.87 20.85 11.94
N ALA A 90 -5.16 20.78 11.58
CA ALA A 90 -6.09 19.79 12.15
C ALA A 90 -5.59 18.36 11.94
N TYR A 91 -4.96 18.07 10.79
CA TYR A 91 -4.32 16.78 10.54
C TYR A 91 -3.26 16.40 11.60
N LEU A 92 -2.44 17.36 12.06
CA LEU A 92 -1.47 17.11 13.12
C LEU A 92 -2.14 16.90 14.48
N GLU A 93 -3.19 17.68 14.77
CA GLU A 93 -3.99 17.50 16.00
C GLU A 93 -4.58 16.08 16.05
N ASP A 94 -5.17 15.60 14.95
CA ASP A 94 -5.77 14.27 14.84
C ASP A 94 -4.73 13.13 14.95
N ILE A 95 -3.53 13.31 14.38
CA ILE A 95 -2.48 12.29 14.46
C ILE A 95 -1.90 12.18 15.87
N LEU A 96 -1.72 13.31 16.55
CA LEU A 96 -1.06 13.37 17.84
C LEU A 96 -2.03 13.31 19.03
N GLU A 97 -3.31 13.08 18.76
CA GLU A 97 -4.34 12.90 19.77
C GLU A 97 -3.93 11.85 20.82
N GLY A 98 -4.02 12.21 22.10
CA GLY A 98 -3.63 11.37 23.23
C GLY A 98 -2.11 11.23 23.45
N LEU A 99 -1.27 11.78 22.57
CA LEU A 99 0.19 11.77 22.70
C LEU A 99 0.78 13.13 23.10
N MET A 100 0.17 14.21 22.63
CA MET A 100 0.59 15.60 22.84
C MET A 100 -0.64 16.52 22.97
N ASP A 101 -0.57 17.50 23.86
CA ASP A 101 -1.67 18.42 24.08
C ASP A 101 -1.78 19.44 22.93
N ARG A 102 -3.02 19.80 22.57
CA ARG A 102 -3.31 20.76 21.49
C ARG A 102 -2.55 22.08 21.64
N GLU A 103 -2.45 22.60 22.86
CA GLU A 103 -1.76 23.86 23.12
C GLU A 103 -0.26 23.78 22.77
N GLU A 104 0.38 22.63 23.03
CA GLU A 104 1.79 22.42 22.68
C GLU A 104 1.99 22.32 21.17
N ILE A 105 1.09 21.62 20.47
CA ILE A 105 1.08 21.55 19.00
C ILE A 105 0.97 22.97 18.41
N MET A 106 0.03 23.77 18.91
CA MET A 106 -0.16 25.14 18.45
C MET A 106 1.05 26.03 18.73
N LYS A 107 1.72 25.88 19.87
CA LYS A 107 2.98 26.60 20.17
C LYS A 107 4.09 26.25 19.17
N LEU A 108 4.21 24.98 18.77
CA LEU A 108 5.19 24.56 17.78
C LEU A 108 4.91 25.14 16.39
N LEU A 109 3.64 25.18 15.99
CA LEU A 109 3.19 25.77 14.73
C LEU A 109 3.42 27.29 14.70
N GLN A 110 2.95 28.01 15.73
CA GLN A 110 3.10 29.47 15.83
C GLN A 110 4.56 29.90 15.94
N GLY A 111 5.39 29.10 16.60
CA GLY A 111 6.84 29.34 16.70
C GLY A 111 7.63 28.99 15.42
N GLY A 112 6.97 28.47 14.38
CA GLY A 112 7.62 28.08 13.12
C GLY A 112 8.58 26.88 13.24
N LYS A 113 8.55 26.17 14.38
CA LYS A 113 9.30 24.94 14.61
C LYS A 113 8.68 23.77 13.84
N VAL A 114 7.36 23.80 13.69
CA VAL A 114 6.62 22.86 12.86
C VAL A 114 5.86 23.66 11.81
N ILE A 115 5.91 23.23 10.56
CA ILE A 115 5.24 23.89 9.44
C ILE A 115 4.45 22.81 8.71
N VAL A 116 3.14 23.03 8.50
CA VAL A 116 2.33 22.17 7.63
C VAL A 116 1.95 22.97 6.40
N THR A 117 2.26 22.43 5.23
CA THR A 117 2.18 23.14 3.95
C THR A 117 2.05 22.15 2.79
N ASP A 118 2.04 22.64 1.55
CA ASP A 118 2.09 21.81 0.35
C ASP A 118 3.52 21.72 -0.21
N VAL A 119 3.68 20.96 -1.30
CA VAL A 119 4.99 20.78 -1.95
C VAL A 119 5.50 22.07 -2.60
N SER A 120 4.62 23.00 -3.00
CA SER A 120 5.01 24.25 -3.65
C SER A 120 5.80 25.19 -2.71
N TYR A 121 5.55 25.11 -1.40
CA TYR A 121 6.32 25.85 -0.39
C TYR A 121 7.82 25.54 -0.42
N LEU A 122 8.19 24.35 -0.89
CA LEU A 122 9.57 23.89 -0.97
C LEU A 122 10.29 24.41 -2.23
N ARG A 123 9.53 24.86 -3.24
CA ARG A 123 10.06 25.29 -4.54
C ARG A 123 11.00 26.50 -4.39
N GLY A 124 12.12 26.44 -5.09
CA GLY A 124 13.12 27.52 -5.12
C GLY A 124 13.88 27.75 -3.82
N ARG A 125 13.75 26.87 -2.82
CA ARG A 125 14.40 27.02 -1.51
C ARG A 125 15.42 25.91 -1.25
N THR A 126 16.24 26.09 -0.23
CA THR A 126 17.09 25.04 0.32
C THR A 126 16.87 25.04 1.82
N PHE A 127 16.67 23.87 2.40
CA PHE A 127 16.38 23.73 3.82
C PHE A 127 17.55 23.06 4.53
N ASP A 128 18.35 23.86 5.23
CA ASP A 128 19.36 23.40 6.16
C ASP A 128 18.76 23.17 7.55
N ASP A 129 19.32 22.23 8.32
CA ASP A 129 18.89 21.87 9.69
C ASP A 129 17.39 21.55 9.79
N ALA A 130 16.83 20.88 8.78
CA ALA A 130 15.40 20.64 8.66
C ALA A 130 15.06 19.16 8.42
N LEU A 131 14.02 18.70 9.10
CA LEU A 131 13.36 17.45 8.74
C LEU A 131 12.16 17.77 7.85
N ILE A 132 12.11 17.16 6.66
CA ILE A 132 11.01 17.30 5.72
C ILE A 132 10.25 15.97 5.68
N PHE A 133 8.92 16.04 5.73
CA PHE A 133 8.04 14.89 5.61
C PHE A 133 7.03 15.12 4.49
N LEU A 134 7.19 14.41 3.38
CA LEU A 134 6.20 14.33 2.31
C LEU A 134 5.20 13.21 2.66
N ASP A 135 3.98 13.59 3.03
CA ASP A 135 2.90 12.64 3.32
C ASP A 135 1.90 12.57 2.17
N ASP A 136 1.25 11.41 2.02
CA ASP A 136 0.34 11.11 0.90
C ASP A 136 0.99 11.34 -0.47
N ALA A 137 2.20 10.81 -0.67
CA ALA A 137 3.00 10.98 -1.88
C ALA A 137 2.30 10.53 -3.17
N GLN A 138 1.32 9.62 -3.09
CA GLN A 138 0.48 9.21 -4.23
C GLN A 138 -0.36 10.35 -4.81
N SER A 139 -0.64 11.39 -4.03
CA SER A 139 -1.40 12.57 -4.44
C SER A 139 -0.51 13.67 -5.05
N THR A 140 0.80 13.43 -5.13
CA THR A 140 1.78 14.37 -5.69
C THR A 140 2.29 13.86 -7.04
N GLN A 141 2.52 14.77 -7.99
CA GLN A 141 3.18 14.41 -9.25
C GLN A 141 4.64 13.98 -8.99
N PRO A 142 5.13 12.90 -9.64
CA PRO A 142 6.49 12.40 -9.42
C PRO A 142 7.58 13.46 -9.55
N GLU A 143 7.43 14.37 -10.52
CA GLU A 143 8.37 15.46 -10.80
C GLU A 143 8.49 16.42 -9.61
N ASN A 144 7.37 16.72 -8.95
CA ASN A 144 7.35 17.59 -7.77
C ASN A 144 8.02 16.93 -6.58
N ALA A 145 7.85 15.62 -6.43
CA ALA A 145 8.48 14.88 -5.34
C ALA A 145 10.00 14.71 -5.55
N ALA A 146 10.44 14.51 -6.80
CA ALA A 146 11.86 14.58 -7.16
C ALA A 146 12.45 15.97 -6.90
N GLU A 147 11.67 17.03 -7.12
CA GLU A 147 12.10 18.39 -6.78
C GLU A 147 12.46 18.51 -5.30
N ILE A 148 11.69 17.91 -4.38
CA ILE A 148 11.94 17.98 -2.94
C ILE A 148 13.32 17.42 -2.57
N LEU A 149 13.79 16.36 -3.23
CA LEU A 149 15.11 15.78 -2.99
C LEU A 149 16.22 16.82 -3.23
N MET A 150 16.07 17.66 -4.27
CA MET A 150 17.02 18.74 -4.56
C MET A 150 16.94 19.92 -3.58
N ARG A 151 15.96 19.93 -2.66
CA ARG A 151 15.76 20.99 -1.66
C ARG A 151 16.36 20.64 -0.29
N ILE A 152 16.83 19.40 -0.10
CA ILE A 152 17.48 18.96 1.14
C ILE A 152 18.85 19.64 1.24
N GLY A 153 19.02 20.45 2.28
CA GLY A 153 20.28 21.12 2.60
C GLY A 153 21.15 20.30 3.57
N ARG A 154 22.11 20.97 4.21
CA ARG A 154 23.00 20.36 5.19
C ARG A 154 22.26 20.03 6.49
N ASN A 155 22.65 18.92 7.12
CA ASN A 155 22.05 18.46 8.38
C ASN A 155 20.51 18.37 8.28
N SER A 156 20.02 17.95 7.12
CA SER A 156 18.60 17.82 6.83
C SER A 156 18.29 16.40 6.41
N ARG A 157 17.02 16.04 6.51
CA ARG A 157 16.56 14.69 6.25
C ARG A 157 15.19 14.71 5.60
N LEU A 158 14.94 13.77 4.70
CA LEU A 158 13.64 13.62 4.05
C LEU A 158 12.99 12.30 4.43
N ILE A 159 11.71 12.37 4.79
CA ILE A 159 10.83 11.22 4.96
C ILE A 159 9.75 11.31 3.87
N ILE A 160 9.51 10.23 3.15
CA ILE A 160 8.45 10.13 2.14
C ILE A 160 7.50 9.01 2.55
N ALA A 161 6.20 9.30 2.69
CA ALA A 161 5.17 8.30 2.95
C ALA A 161 4.14 8.25 1.82
N GLY A 162 3.75 7.03 1.42
CA GLY A 162 2.70 6.83 0.43
C GLY A 162 2.01 5.48 0.51
N ASP A 163 0.91 5.34 -0.23
CA ASP A 163 0.12 4.11 -0.33
C ASP A 163 0.01 3.61 -1.79
N PRO A 164 1.01 2.85 -2.27
CA PRO A 164 1.02 2.32 -3.64
C PRO A 164 0.03 1.17 -3.88
N VAL A 165 -0.71 0.73 -2.84
CA VAL A 165 -1.60 -0.43 -2.89
C VAL A 165 -3.06 -0.01 -3.01
N LEU A 166 -3.55 0.75 -2.04
CA LEU A 166 -4.97 1.07 -1.90
C LEU A 166 -5.34 2.44 -2.44
N GLN A 167 -4.39 3.37 -2.53
CA GLN A 167 -4.69 4.72 -3.02
C GLN A 167 -4.21 4.97 -4.45
N ARG A 168 -3.69 3.94 -5.12
CA ARG A 168 -3.38 4.00 -6.55
C ARG A 168 -4.63 4.36 -7.37
N PRO A 169 -4.58 5.44 -8.20
CA PRO A 169 -5.66 5.76 -9.13
C PRO A 169 -5.88 4.64 -10.15
N LEU A 170 -7.14 4.33 -10.46
CA LEU A 170 -7.48 3.35 -11.49
C LEU A 170 -7.09 3.89 -12.87
N GLY A 171 -6.47 3.06 -13.71
CA GLY A 171 -6.05 3.44 -15.06
C GLY A 171 -4.72 4.19 -15.15
N VAL A 172 -4.06 4.47 -14.02
CA VAL A 172 -2.71 5.03 -14.00
C VAL A 172 -1.70 3.89 -13.89
N GLU A 173 -0.79 3.80 -14.87
CA GLU A 173 0.19 2.71 -14.97
C GLU A 173 1.21 2.74 -13.83
N LYS A 174 1.65 3.93 -13.40
CA LYS A 174 2.45 4.13 -12.18
C LYS A 174 2.05 5.42 -11.46
N ASP A 175 1.58 5.30 -10.22
CA ASP A 175 1.25 6.45 -9.37
C ASP A 175 2.51 7.04 -8.69
N GLY A 176 2.37 8.24 -8.11
CA GLY A 176 3.48 8.96 -7.48
C GLY A 176 4.19 8.19 -6.38
N ALA A 177 3.47 7.45 -5.54
CA ALA A 177 4.07 6.65 -4.47
C ALA A 177 4.84 5.46 -5.04
N THR A 178 4.32 4.79 -6.07
CA THR A 178 5.01 3.69 -6.75
C THR A 178 6.33 4.16 -7.38
N LEU A 179 6.31 5.27 -8.11
CA LEU A 179 7.51 5.81 -8.77
C LEU A 179 8.58 6.24 -7.76
N LEU A 180 8.18 6.96 -6.71
CA LEU A 180 9.11 7.38 -5.67
C LEU A 180 9.74 6.19 -4.96
N ARG A 181 8.96 5.15 -4.67
CA ARG A 181 9.50 3.92 -4.11
C ARG A 181 10.57 3.30 -5.00
N GLU A 182 10.30 3.17 -6.30
CA GLU A 182 11.25 2.58 -7.26
C GLU A 182 12.55 3.39 -7.38
N VAL A 183 12.45 4.72 -7.37
CA VAL A 183 13.62 5.61 -7.41
C VAL A 183 14.45 5.45 -6.12
N LEU A 184 13.81 5.50 -4.96
CA LEU A 184 14.50 5.40 -3.66
C LEU A 184 15.17 4.04 -3.42
N LEU A 185 14.68 2.95 -4.05
CA LEU A 185 15.32 1.64 -3.93
C LEU A 185 16.74 1.60 -4.54
N ASN A 186 17.07 2.54 -5.42
CA ASN A 186 18.36 2.60 -6.11
C ASN A 186 19.23 3.78 -5.64
N GLU A 187 18.79 4.53 -4.65
CA GLU A 187 19.47 5.73 -4.18
C GLU A 187 20.43 5.41 -3.03
N GLU A 188 21.64 5.98 -3.08
CA GLU A 188 22.62 5.88 -2.00
C GLU A 188 22.09 6.67 -0.77
N ASP A 189 22.32 6.15 0.44
CA ASP A 189 21.83 6.76 1.69
C ASP A 189 20.29 6.86 1.85
N ALA A 190 19.53 6.21 0.96
CA ALA A 190 18.09 6.00 1.12
C ALA A 190 17.77 4.61 1.71
N VAL A 191 16.75 4.56 2.56
CA VAL A 191 16.17 3.30 3.02
C VAL A 191 14.67 3.26 2.70
N VAL A 192 14.23 2.16 2.10
CA VAL A 192 12.83 1.89 1.81
C VAL A 192 12.27 0.87 2.78
N VAL A 193 11.20 1.24 3.47
CA VAL A 193 10.43 0.36 4.36
C VAL A 193 9.04 0.15 3.78
N ASP A 194 8.81 -1.04 3.25
CA ASP A 194 7.48 -1.47 2.85
C ASP A 194 6.70 -2.03 4.04
N LEU A 195 5.49 -1.51 4.23
CA LEU A 195 4.50 -1.99 5.16
C LEU A 195 3.38 -2.69 4.38
N GLY A 196 3.03 -3.90 4.81
CA GLY A 196 1.99 -4.70 4.20
C GLY A 196 0.63 -4.56 4.89
N LEU A 197 -0.32 -5.42 4.50
CA LEU A 197 -1.63 -5.50 5.18
C LEU A 197 -1.51 -5.98 6.62
N LYS A 198 -0.48 -6.76 6.94
CA LYS A 198 -0.26 -7.28 8.29
C LYS A 198 0.13 -6.19 9.27
N ASP A 199 0.75 -5.13 8.79
CA ASP A 199 1.14 -3.97 9.59
C ASP A 199 -0.07 -3.06 9.92
N ILE A 200 -1.25 -3.31 9.35
CA ILE A 200 -2.46 -2.57 9.69
C ILE A 200 -2.94 -2.99 11.08
N VAL A 201 -2.90 -2.06 12.02
CA VAL A 201 -3.32 -2.30 13.41
C VAL A 201 -4.82 -2.07 13.58
N ARG A 202 -5.38 -1.06 12.90
CA ARG A 202 -6.76 -0.60 13.11
C ARG A 202 -7.77 -1.60 12.50
N PRO A 203 -8.69 -2.20 13.28
CA PRO A 203 -9.68 -3.14 12.75
C PRO A 203 -10.58 -2.55 11.66
N GLY A 204 -10.98 -1.28 11.82
CA GLY A 204 -11.76 -0.56 10.80
C GLY A 204 -11.02 -0.42 9.47
N ALA A 205 -9.72 -0.12 9.51
CA ALA A 205 -8.89 -0.03 8.30
C ALA A 205 -8.79 -1.39 7.59
N LYS A 206 -8.53 -2.49 8.32
CA LYS A 206 -8.54 -3.85 7.76
C LYS A 206 -9.85 -4.19 7.07
N ARG A 207 -10.98 -3.85 7.68
CA ARG A 207 -12.30 -4.04 7.07
C ARG A 207 -12.46 -3.20 5.81
N GLY A 208 -12.02 -1.94 5.85
CA GLY A 208 -12.01 -1.02 4.70
C GLY A 208 -11.23 -1.59 3.52
N VAL A 209 -10.00 -2.09 3.75
CA VAL A 209 -9.18 -2.76 2.71
C VAL A 209 -9.95 -3.86 2.01
N LYS A 210 -10.55 -4.78 2.78
CA LYS A 210 -11.29 -5.91 2.24
C LYS A 210 -12.45 -5.45 1.35
N VAL A 211 -13.24 -4.49 1.85
CA VAL A 211 -14.36 -3.91 1.10
C VAL A 211 -13.87 -3.22 -0.17
N SER A 212 -12.77 -2.47 -0.11
CA SER A 212 -12.19 -1.79 -1.27
C SER A 212 -11.72 -2.76 -2.34
N PHE A 213 -11.05 -3.86 -1.98
CA PHE A 213 -10.67 -4.87 -2.97
C PHE A 213 -11.88 -5.55 -3.62
N GLU A 214 -12.88 -5.93 -2.82
CA GLU A 214 -14.11 -6.53 -3.37
C GLU A 214 -14.81 -5.56 -4.33
N LEU A 215 -14.95 -4.28 -3.96
CA LEU A 215 -15.53 -3.25 -4.83
C LEU A 215 -14.75 -3.08 -6.13
N ARG A 216 -13.41 -3.05 -6.06
CA ARG A 216 -12.55 -2.96 -7.26
C ARG A 216 -12.75 -4.17 -8.17
N MET A 217 -12.77 -5.39 -7.61
CA MET A 217 -12.97 -6.62 -8.38
C MET A 217 -14.36 -6.73 -8.99
N ARG A 218 -15.40 -6.21 -8.34
CA ARG A 218 -16.76 -6.16 -8.90
C ARG A 218 -16.93 -5.11 -10.00
N LYS A 219 -16.21 -3.98 -9.90
CA LYS A 219 -16.29 -2.87 -10.86
C LYS A 219 -15.43 -3.03 -12.10
N ARG A 220 -14.43 -3.93 -12.07
CA ARG A 220 -13.57 -4.13 -13.23
C ARG A 220 -14.39 -4.59 -14.43
N GLU A 221 -13.93 -4.22 -15.62
CA GLU A 221 -14.53 -4.73 -16.85
C GLU A 221 -14.16 -6.20 -17.05
N LEU A 222 -15.15 -6.99 -17.46
CA LEU A 222 -14.97 -8.40 -17.76
C LEU A 222 -14.78 -8.60 -19.27
N SER A 223 -13.85 -9.47 -19.65
CA SER A 223 -13.70 -9.96 -21.03
C SER A 223 -14.92 -10.79 -21.46
N ASN A 224 -15.08 -11.04 -22.75
CA ASN A 224 -16.19 -11.87 -23.25
C ASN A 224 -16.13 -13.29 -22.67
N THR A 225 -14.93 -13.86 -22.56
CA THR A 225 -14.69 -15.19 -21.96
C THR A 225 -15.08 -15.20 -20.47
N GLU A 226 -14.70 -14.16 -19.72
CA GLU A 226 -15.03 -14.05 -18.30
C GLU A 226 -16.54 -13.90 -18.07
N ARG A 227 -17.24 -13.17 -18.94
CA ARG A 227 -18.71 -13.04 -18.90
C ARG A 227 -19.41 -14.38 -19.16
N GLN A 228 -18.97 -15.10 -20.20
CA GLN A 228 -19.48 -16.43 -20.50
C GLN A 228 -19.28 -17.40 -19.33
N LEU A 229 -18.09 -17.38 -18.71
CA LEU A 229 -17.81 -18.22 -17.55
C LEU A 229 -18.68 -17.83 -16.35
N LEU A 230 -18.92 -16.52 -16.13
CA LEU A 230 -19.83 -16.05 -15.09
C LEU A 230 -21.27 -16.54 -15.31
N ASP A 231 -21.76 -16.55 -16.55
CA ASP A 231 -23.09 -17.05 -16.89
C ASP A 231 -23.20 -18.58 -16.69
N LEU A 232 -22.16 -19.34 -17.04
CA LEU A 232 -22.11 -20.78 -16.72
C LEU A 232 -22.14 -21.04 -15.21
N ILE A 233 -21.42 -20.23 -14.42
CA ILE A 233 -21.46 -20.35 -12.96
C ILE A 233 -22.87 -20.09 -12.42
N ARG A 234 -23.62 -19.12 -12.99
CA ARG A 234 -25.01 -18.87 -12.60
C ARG A 234 -25.93 -20.04 -12.90
N VAL A 235 -25.66 -20.80 -13.97
CA VAL A 235 -26.43 -22.00 -14.32
C VAL A 235 -26.13 -23.14 -13.35
N HIS A 236 -24.86 -23.46 -13.10
CA HIS A 236 -24.48 -24.65 -12.31
C HIS A 236 -24.39 -24.40 -10.80
N ALA A 237 -24.21 -23.15 -10.36
CA ALA A 237 -24.09 -22.75 -8.96
C ALA A 237 -24.92 -21.48 -8.65
N PRO A 238 -26.25 -21.50 -8.86
CA PRO A 238 -27.12 -20.32 -8.72
C PRO A 238 -27.18 -19.73 -7.31
N ASP A 239 -26.85 -20.51 -6.28
CA ASP A 239 -26.80 -20.09 -4.87
C ASP A 239 -25.42 -19.56 -4.42
N SER A 240 -24.47 -19.45 -5.35
CA SER A 240 -23.15 -18.88 -5.12
C SER A 240 -23.10 -17.37 -5.36
N ASP A 241 -22.23 -16.66 -4.65
CA ASP A 241 -21.94 -15.24 -4.88
C ASP A 241 -20.49 -15.17 -5.39
N VAL A 242 -20.35 -14.85 -6.67
CA VAL A 242 -19.06 -14.67 -7.33
C VAL A 242 -18.74 -13.19 -7.41
N VAL A 243 -17.60 -12.82 -6.87
CA VAL A 243 -17.08 -11.44 -6.91
C VAL A 243 -16.61 -11.11 -8.31
N THR A 244 -15.81 -12.01 -8.90
CA THR A 244 -15.26 -11.85 -10.24
C THR A 244 -14.68 -13.16 -10.78
N VAL A 245 -14.35 -13.22 -12.08
CA VAL A 245 -13.73 -14.38 -12.74
C VAL A 245 -12.57 -13.90 -13.59
N ILE A 246 -11.33 -14.23 -13.24
CA ILE A 246 -10.12 -13.75 -13.95
C ILE A 246 -9.65 -14.83 -14.92
N GLU A 247 -9.48 -14.48 -16.19
CA GLU A 247 -8.97 -15.38 -17.24
C GLU A 247 -7.48 -15.10 -17.53
N PHE A 248 -6.71 -16.16 -17.82
CA PHE A 248 -5.23 -16.09 -17.96
C PHE A 248 -4.69 -16.80 -19.21
N LYS A 249 -5.54 -17.21 -20.16
CA LYS A 249 -5.15 -18.03 -21.30
C LYS A 249 -4.15 -17.28 -22.18
N GLN A 250 -4.38 -15.99 -22.44
CA GLN A 250 -3.47 -15.17 -23.24
C GLN A 250 -2.10 -15.02 -22.56
N GLU A 251 -2.08 -14.81 -21.25
CA GLU A 251 -0.86 -14.72 -20.43
C GLU A 251 -0.11 -16.05 -20.38
N LYS A 252 -0.83 -17.17 -20.27
CA LYS A 252 -0.23 -18.51 -20.33
C LYS A 252 0.42 -18.78 -21.68
N GLU A 253 -0.25 -18.42 -22.77
CA GLU A 253 0.26 -18.58 -24.13
C GLU A 253 1.50 -17.72 -24.36
N SER A 254 1.47 -16.44 -23.95
CA SER A 254 2.58 -15.50 -24.13
C SER A 254 3.82 -15.87 -23.30
N LEU A 255 3.63 -16.37 -22.07
CA LEU A 255 4.71 -16.84 -21.20
C LEU A 255 5.17 -18.28 -21.53
N GLY A 256 4.52 -18.95 -22.49
CA GLY A 256 4.82 -20.32 -22.88
C GLY A 256 4.61 -21.34 -21.76
N ILE A 257 3.68 -21.06 -20.83
CA ILE A 257 3.38 -21.92 -19.68
C ILE A 257 2.57 -23.12 -20.18
N LYS A 258 3.25 -24.25 -20.36
CA LYS A 258 2.67 -25.52 -20.79
C LYS A 258 2.51 -26.44 -19.59
N GLY A 259 1.27 -26.74 -19.19
CA GLY A 259 0.99 -27.69 -18.12
C GLY A 259 -0.50 -27.80 -17.78
N GLU A 260 -1.00 -29.03 -17.70
CA GLU A 260 -2.39 -29.36 -17.37
C GLU A 260 -2.82 -28.90 -15.96
N GLY A 261 -1.84 -28.66 -15.09
CA GLY A 261 -2.09 -28.21 -13.71
C GLY A 261 -2.42 -26.71 -13.59
N VAL A 262 -2.13 -25.88 -14.59
CA VAL A 262 -2.25 -24.42 -14.48
C VAL A 262 -3.65 -23.97 -14.87
N PRO A 263 -4.38 -23.21 -14.01
CA PRO A 263 -5.72 -22.74 -14.37
C PRO A 263 -5.69 -21.82 -15.59
N ASP A 264 -6.65 -21.97 -16.49
CA ASP A 264 -6.98 -20.99 -17.53
C ASP A 264 -7.83 -19.85 -16.97
N ALA A 265 -8.59 -20.10 -15.90
CA ALA A 265 -9.34 -19.08 -15.20
C ALA A 265 -9.40 -19.31 -13.68
N LEU A 266 -9.54 -18.22 -12.93
CA LEU A 266 -9.75 -18.19 -11.50
C LEU A 266 -11.09 -17.56 -11.17
N ILE A 267 -12.00 -18.34 -10.58
CA ILE A 267 -13.24 -17.83 -10.00
C ILE A 267 -12.96 -17.32 -8.60
N VAL A 268 -13.24 -16.04 -8.37
CA VAL A 268 -13.16 -15.41 -7.05
C VAL A 268 -14.55 -15.41 -6.44
N ALA A 269 -14.79 -16.33 -5.52
CA ALA A 269 -16.04 -16.41 -4.77
C ALA A 269 -16.02 -15.43 -3.60
N LYS A 270 -17.18 -14.93 -3.20
CA LYS A 270 -17.31 -14.22 -1.92
C LYS A 270 -16.95 -15.17 -0.76
N GLU A 271 -16.39 -14.61 0.31
CA GLU A 271 -16.06 -15.40 1.50
C GLU A 271 -17.29 -16.17 2.02
N GLY A 272 -17.14 -17.48 2.22
CA GLY A 272 -18.21 -18.39 2.61
C GLY A 272 -19.02 -18.98 1.44
N HIS A 273 -18.75 -18.57 0.19
CA HIS A 273 -19.44 -19.08 -1.00
C HIS A 273 -18.60 -20.05 -1.84
N LEU A 274 -17.31 -20.25 -1.55
CA LEU A 274 -16.46 -21.14 -2.35
C LEU A 274 -17.00 -22.57 -2.42
N GLY A 275 -17.48 -23.12 -1.30
CA GLY A 275 -18.10 -24.45 -1.29
C GLY A 275 -19.32 -24.58 -2.22
N ARG A 276 -20.07 -23.49 -2.42
CA ARG A 276 -21.24 -23.46 -3.32
C ARG A 276 -20.82 -23.42 -4.79
N VAL A 277 -19.72 -22.73 -5.10
CA VAL A 277 -19.15 -22.74 -6.46
C VAL A 277 -18.58 -24.12 -6.80
N VAL A 278 -17.88 -24.75 -5.86
CA VAL A 278 -17.22 -26.05 -6.07
C VAL A 278 -18.24 -27.20 -6.13
N GLY A 279 -19.25 -27.19 -5.27
CA GLY A 279 -20.21 -28.28 -5.13
C GLY A 279 -19.63 -29.50 -4.40
N LYS A 280 -20.48 -30.48 -4.06
CA LYS A 280 -20.04 -31.65 -3.29
C LYS A 280 -19.10 -32.49 -4.15
N GLY A 281 -17.88 -32.75 -3.67
CA GLY A 281 -16.88 -33.50 -4.43
C GLY A 281 -16.42 -32.83 -5.74
N GLY A 282 -16.67 -31.52 -5.90
CA GLY A 282 -16.29 -30.76 -7.09
C GLY A 282 -17.22 -30.96 -8.29
N GLU A 283 -18.44 -31.44 -8.08
CA GLU A 283 -19.39 -31.71 -9.19
C GLU A 283 -19.73 -30.47 -10.02
N ARG A 284 -19.92 -29.31 -9.38
CA ARG A 284 -20.33 -28.06 -10.05
C ARG A 284 -19.17 -27.45 -10.83
N ILE A 285 -17.99 -27.40 -10.22
CA ILE A 285 -16.79 -26.90 -10.92
C ILE A 285 -16.45 -27.78 -12.13
N LYS A 286 -16.60 -29.11 -12.03
CA LYS A 286 -16.40 -30.02 -13.17
C LYS A 286 -17.41 -29.79 -14.31
N ALA A 287 -18.67 -29.48 -13.98
CA ALA A 287 -19.67 -29.13 -14.99
C ALA A 287 -19.27 -27.83 -15.71
N ILE A 288 -18.86 -26.80 -14.96
CA ILE A 288 -18.37 -25.54 -15.51
C ILE A 288 -17.14 -25.75 -16.40
N GLU A 289 -16.15 -26.53 -15.96
CA GLU A 289 -14.96 -26.89 -16.76
C GLU A 289 -15.35 -27.64 -18.05
N GLY A 290 -16.33 -28.55 -17.97
CA GLY A 290 -16.81 -29.34 -19.10
C GLY A 290 -17.48 -28.51 -20.19
N GLU A 291 -18.28 -27.51 -19.82
CA GLU A 291 -18.97 -26.65 -20.80
C GLU A 291 -18.09 -25.50 -21.32
N SER A 292 -17.20 -24.97 -20.48
CA SER A 292 -16.29 -23.89 -20.88
C SER A 292 -15.07 -24.37 -21.67
N ASN A 293 -14.71 -25.65 -21.53
CA ASN A 293 -13.43 -26.20 -22.00
C ASN A 293 -12.21 -25.42 -21.47
N LEU A 294 -12.34 -24.85 -20.26
CA LEU A 294 -11.29 -24.15 -19.53
C LEU A 294 -10.97 -24.89 -18.24
N ARG A 295 -9.69 -24.92 -17.86
CA ARG A 295 -9.27 -25.37 -16.54
C ARG A 295 -9.54 -24.27 -15.54
N VAL A 296 -10.41 -24.51 -14.57
CA VAL A 296 -10.85 -23.48 -13.62
C VAL A 296 -10.42 -23.82 -12.21
N ARG A 297 -9.90 -22.82 -11.50
CA ARG A 297 -9.68 -22.90 -10.05
C ARG A 297 -10.52 -21.85 -9.32
N THR A 298 -10.71 -22.04 -8.03
CA THR A 298 -11.53 -21.17 -7.19
C THR A 298 -10.72 -20.64 -6.01
N VAL A 299 -11.01 -19.43 -5.59
CA VAL A 299 -10.48 -18.82 -4.36
C VAL A 299 -11.57 -17.99 -3.69
N GLU A 300 -11.46 -17.81 -2.38
CA GLU A 300 -12.32 -16.88 -1.65
C GLU A 300 -11.74 -15.47 -1.64
N MET A 301 -12.63 -14.49 -1.74
CA MET A 301 -12.32 -13.07 -1.58
C MET A 301 -12.03 -12.74 -0.12
N ASN A 302 -10.79 -12.99 0.28
CA ASN A 302 -10.24 -12.64 1.59
C ASN A 302 -8.83 -12.06 1.45
N LEU A 303 -8.27 -11.57 2.56
CA LEU A 303 -6.92 -10.97 2.60
C LEU A 303 -5.81 -12.01 2.81
N ASN A 304 -6.11 -13.31 2.78
CA ASN A 304 -5.12 -14.37 2.91
C ASN A 304 -4.56 -14.75 1.53
N PHE A 305 -3.63 -13.94 1.03
CA PHE A 305 -3.03 -14.13 -0.30
C PHE A 305 -2.26 -15.44 -0.48
N LYS A 306 -1.93 -16.17 0.59
CA LYS A 306 -1.35 -17.51 0.47
C LYS A 306 -2.26 -18.48 -0.28
N GLU A 307 -3.58 -18.42 -0.04
CA GLU A 307 -4.53 -19.28 -0.78
C GLU A 307 -4.69 -18.84 -2.24
N TRP A 308 -4.52 -17.54 -2.53
CA TRP A 308 -4.50 -17.03 -3.90
C TRP A 308 -3.30 -17.55 -4.68
N ILE A 309 -2.09 -17.45 -4.10
CA ILE A 309 -0.88 -18.02 -4.72
C ILE A 309 -1.05 -19.53 -4.89
N ARG A 310 -1.57 -20.24 -3.89
CA ARG A 310 -1.82 -21.69 -4.01
C ARG A 310 -2.82 -22.02 -5.13
N ALA A 311 -3.87 -21.22 -5.28
CA ALA A 311 -4.85 -21.39 -6.34
C ALA A 311 -4.23 -21.14 -7.72
N LEU A 312 -3.31 -20.21 -7.88
CA LEU A 312 -2.70 -19.91 -9.18
C LEU A 312 -1.49 -20.80 -9.50
N HIS A 313 -0.72 -21.22 -8.49
CA HIS A 313 0.57 -21.84 -8.71
C HIS A 313 0.45 -23.22 -9.39
N PRO A 314 1.28 -23.52 -10.41
CA PRO A 314 1.30 -24.81 -11.11
C PRO A 314 1.61 -25.98 -10.17
N VAL A 315 2.55 -25.77 -9.25
CA VAL A 315 3.03 -26.79 -8.31
C VAL A 315 2.16 -26.82 -7.05
N GLY A 316 1.23 -27.77 -6.97
CA GLY A 316 0.23 -27.81 -5.88
C GLY A 316 0.79 -27.99 -4.47
N TRP A 317 1.94 -28.66 -4.30
CA TRP A 317 2.55 -28.86 -2.98
C TRP A 317 3.27 -27.61 -2.45
N ILE A 318 3.54 -26.61 -3.31
CA ILE A 318 4.31 -25.43 -2.93
C ILE A 318 3.64 -24.61 -1.83
N GLY A 319 2.30 -24.65 -1.76
CA GLY A 319 1.53 -23.91 -0.76
C GLY A 319 1.93 -24.22 0.68
N LYS A 320 2.44 -25.43 0.95
CA LYS A 320 2.94 -25.82 2.29
C LYS A 320 4.27 -25.13 2.66
N HIS A 321 5.01 -24.65 1.66
CA HIS A 321 6.31 -24.02 1.81
C HIS A 321 6.27 -22.49 1.74
N ILE A 322 5.12 -21.91 1.39
CA ILE A 322 4.86 -20.47 1.52
C ILE A 322 4.79 -20.13 3.01
N ILE A 323 5.76 -19.34 3.47
CA ILE A 323 5.85 -18.81 4.83
C ILE A 323 4.94 -17.59 4.95
N ASP A 324 5.04 -16.68 3.99
CA ASP A 324 4.31 -15.43 4.00
C ASP A 324 3.94 -14.95 2.58
N VAL A 325 2.84 -14.21 2.48
CA VAL A 325 2.47 -13.39 1.32
C VAL A 325 1.91 -12.07 1.85
N ASP A 326 2.56 -10.97 1.52
CA ASP A 326 2.07 -9.62 1.81
C ASP A 326 2.54 -8.62 0.75
N PHE A 327 2.02 -7.40 0.77
CA PHE A 327 2.45 -6.35 -0.15
C PHE A 327 3.85 -5.83 0.19
N ALA A 328 4.63 -5.60 -0.86
CA ALA A 328 5.85 -4.81 -0.85
C ALA A 328 5.78 -3.80 -2.00
N GLY A 329 5.46 -2.55 -1.69
CA GLY A 329 5.07 -1.58 -2.72
C GLY A 329 3.80 -2.01 -3.47
N PRO A 330 3.76 -1.89 -4.81
CA PRO A 330 2.60 -2.32 -5.62
C PRO A 330 2.57 -3.84 -5.87
N GLU A 331 3.59 -4.58 -5.44
CA GLU A 331 3.74 -6.00 -5.71
C GLU A 331 3.39 -6.87 -4.49
N LEU A 332 3.10 -8.14 -4.73
CA LEU A 332 3.00 -9.15 -3.67
C LEU A 332 4.34 -9.84 -3.48
N MET A 333 4.93 -9.68 -2.30
CA MET A 333 6.13 -10.41 -1.90
C MET A 333 5.74 -11.77 -1.32
N VAL A 334 6.22 -12.84 -1.94
CA VAL A 334 6.01 -14.21 -1.48
C VAL A 334 7.27 -14.73 -0.81
N THR A 335 7.19 -14.96 0.50
CA THR A 335 8.28 -15.56 1.27
C THR A 335 8.11 -17.07 1.32
N VAL A 336 9.12 -17.81 0.85
CA VAL A 336 9.12 -19.28 0.82
C VAL A 336 10.30 -19.85 1.61
N ARG A 337 10.16 -21.10 2.05
CA ARG A 337 11.28 -21.86 2.61
C ARG A 337 12.38 -21.98 1.55
N LYS A 338 13.64 -21.77 1.95
CA LYS A 338 14.82 -21.87 1.07
C LYS A 338 14.85 -23.18 0.27
N SER A 339 14.48 -24.31 0.90
CA SER A 339 14.44 -25.63 0.26
C SER A 339 13.42 -25.75 -0.89
N ALA A 340 12.41 -24.87 -0.93
CA ALA A 340 11.36 -24.89 -1.93
C ALA A 340 11.47 -23.73 -2.93
N PHE A 341 12.44 -22.82 -2.76
CA PHE A 341 12.59 -21.64 -3.62
C PHE A 341 12.71 -22.00 -5.09
N GLY A 342 13.58 -22.93 -5.46
CA GLY A 342 13.75 -23.37 -6.85
C GLY A 342 12.49 -23.99 -7.47
N ALA A 343 11.66 -24.67 -6.66
CA ALA A 343 10.39 -25.22 -7.13
C ALA A 343 9.27 -24.15 -7.22
N PHE A 344 9.40 -23.06 -6.47
CA PHE A 344 8.49 -21.93 -6.52
C PHE A 344 8.75 -21.06 -7.76
N VAL A 345 10.00 -20.67 -8.01
CA VAL A 345 10.36 -19.85 -9.18
C VAL A 345 10.39 -20.68 -10.47
N GLY A 346 10.76 -21.96 -10.37
CA GLY A 346 10.92 -22.82 -11.54
C GLY A 346 12.32 -22.71 -12.18
N GLN A 347 12.51 -23.38 -13.31
CA GLN A 347 13.85 -23.53 -13.92
C GLN A 347 14.38 -22.28 -14.62
N LYS A 348 13.51 -21.32 -14.96
CA LYS A 348 13.88 -20.11 -15.71
C LYS A 348 14.03 -18.87 -14.82
N GLY A 349 14.00 -19.04 -13.50
CA GLY A 349 13.61 -17.97 -12.58
C GLY A 349 12.14 -17.64 -12.76
#